data_AF-A0A955I534-F1
#
_entry.id   AF-A0A955I534-F1
#
_cell.length_a   1.000
_cell.length_b   1.000
_cell.length_c   1.000
_cell.angle_alpha   90.00
_cell.angle_beta   90.00
_cell.angle_gamma   90.00
#
_symmetry.space_group_name_H-M   'P 1'
#
loop_
_entity.id
_entity.type
_entity.pdbx_description
1 polymer ?
#
loop_
_entity_poly.entity_id
_entity_poly.type
_entity_poly.pdbx_seq_one_letter_code
_entity_poly.pdbx_strand_id
1 'polypeptide(L)'
;MIRYRENGDFVYVDKLNYEEYTKINSRIKVLSGLRIDEKLRPQDGKIAYVSQRMGETVDIRVSVLPVVYGEKIVMRLLRQDSSLLSLDRLDFMDLNLDRIRESMKSHYGIILIAGPTGS
;
A
#
# COMPACT_ATOMS: atom_id res chain seq x y z
N MET A 1 -10.15 16.21 4.19
CA MET A 1 -8.84 16.39 3.55
C MET A 1 -8.43 15.07 2.93
N ILE A 2 -7.97 15.10 1.70
CA ILE A 2 -7.42 13.98 0.94
C ILE A 2 -5.94 14.29 0.69
N ARG A 3 -5.09 13.28 0.92
CA ARG A 3 -3.66 13.35 0.65
C ARG A 3 -3.20 12.08 -0.03
N TYR A 4 -2.29 12.21 -0.98
CA TYR A 4 -1.56 11.08 -1.55
C TYR A 4 -0.18 10.99 -0.94
N ARG A 5 0.36 9.77 -0.91
CA ARG A 5 1.76 9.55 -0.56
C ARG A 5 2.52 9.31 -1.86
N GLU A 6 3.29 10.30 -2.28
CA GLU A 6 4.08 10.27 -3.50
C GLU A 6 5.56 10.31 -3.11
N ASN A 7 6.35 9.34 -3.58
CA ASN A 7 7.78 9.23 -3.26
C ASN A 7 8.11 9.28 -1.75
N GLY A 8 7.20 8.79 -0.90
CA GLY A 8 7.38 8.77 0.56
C GLY A 8 6.75 9.95 1.29
N ASP A 9 6.44 11.06 0.60
CA ASP A 9 5.91 12.29 1.18
C ASP A 9 4.41 12.46 0.95
N PHE A 10 3.75 13.23 1.82
CA PHE A 10 2.32 13.50 1.70
C PHE A 10 2.04 14.77 0.90
N VAL A 11 1.34 14.61 -0.22
CA VAL A 11 0.87 15.71 -1.07
C VAL A 11 -0.61 15.96 -0.81
N TYR A 12 -1.00 17.22 -0.58
CA TYR A 12 -2.41 17.60 -0.47
C TYR A 12 -3.07 17.56 -1.84
N VAL A 13 -4.25 16.93 -1.89
CA VAL A 13 -5.00 16.78 -3.15
C VAL A 13 -6.27 17.61 -3.09
N ASP A 14 -7.08 17.42 -2.05
CA ASP A 14 -8.41 18.03 -1.98
C ASP A 14 -8.99 18.04 -0.56
N LYS A 15 -10.11 18.75 -0.37
CA LYS A 15 -10.89 18.78 0.87
C LYS A 15 -12.37 18.65 0.56
N LEU A 16 -12.89 17.49 0.94
CA LEU A 16 -14.33 17.21 0.94
C LEU A 16 -15.06 17.97 2.05
N ASN A 17 -16.31 18.35 1.76
CA ASN A 17 -17.26 18.71 2.80
C ASN A 17 -17.78 17.44 3.52
N TYR A 18 -18.54 17.62 4.61
CA TYR A 18 -18.98 16.49 5.44
C TYR A 18 -19.96 15.56 4.71
N GLU A 19 -20.84 16.11 3.87
CA GLU A 19 -21.83 15.31 3.14
C GLU A 19 -21.15 14.43 2.08
N GLU A 20 -20.21 14.98 1.32
CA GLU A 20 -19.39 14.23 0.36
C GLU A 20 -18.59 13.12 1.06
N TYR A 21 -17.96 13.46 2.20
CA TYR A 21 -17.19 12.51 2.99
C TYR A 21 -18.04 11.31 3.42
N THR A 22 -19.25 11.51 3.94
CA THR A 22 -20.11 10.41 4.40
C THR A 22 -20.54 9.48 3.26
N LYS A 23 -20.85 10.04 2.08
CA LYS A 23 -21.16 9.27 0.86
C LYS A 23 -19.96 8.45 0.40
N ILE A 24 -18.77 9.07 0.35
CA ILE A 24 -17.54 8.41 -0.08
C ILE A 24 -17.12 7.30 0.89
N ASN A 25 -17.17 7.56 2.19
CA ASN A 25 -16.87 6.56 3.22
C ASN A 25 -17.78 5.33 3.08
N SER A 26 -19.09 5.54 2.95
CA SER A 26 -20.05 4.45 2.76
C SER A 26 -19.74 3.65 1.48
N ARG A 27 -19.42 4.32 0.38
CA ARG A 27 -19.05 3.66 -0.88
C ARG A 27 -17.77 2.83 -0.73
N ILE A 28 -16.75 3.35 -0.06
CA ILE A 28 -15.50 2.64 0.18
C ILE A 28 -15.74 1.40 1.04
N LYS A 29 -16.54 1.52 2.11
CA LYS A 29 -16.89 0.37 2.96
C LYS A 29 -17.59 -0.73 2.19
N VAL A 30 -18.58 -0.39 1.36
CA VAL A 30 -19.28 -1.36 0.49
C VAL A 30 -18.30 -2.06 -0.45
N LEU A 31 -17.47 -1.29 -1.16
CA LEU A 31 -16.52 -1.85 -2.12
C LEU A 31 -15.48 -2.77 -1.48
N SER A 32 -15.14 -2.50 -0.21
CA SER A 32 -14.13 -3.25 0.55
C SER A 32 -14.70 -4.37 1.42
N GLY A 33 -16.03 -4.60 1.37
CA GLY A 33 -16.70 -5.62 2.18
C GLY A 33 -16.82 -5.28 3.67
N LEU A 34 -16.70 -4.00 4.03
CA LEU A 34 -16.78 -3.51 5.40
C LEU A 34 -18.21 -3.14 5.81
N ARG A 35 -18.45 -3.17 7.12
CA ARG A 35 -19.74 -2.81 7.71
C ARG A 35 -19.89 -1.30 7.81
N ILE A 36 -20.94 -0.77 7.17
CA ILE A 36 -21.27 0.67 7.14
C ILE A 36 -21.80 1.14 8.50
N ASP A 37 -22.52 0.26 9.20
CA ASP A 37 -23.14 0.52 10.49
C ASP A 37 -22.14 0.49 11.66
N GLU A 38 -21.05 -0.26 11.52
CA GLU A 38 -19.93 -0.24 12.46
C GLU A 38 -19.04 0.98 12.21
N LYS A 39 -18.90 1.85 13.22
CA LYS A 39 -18.12 3.10 13.17
C LYS A 39 -17.25 3.30 14.41
N LEU A 40 -17.33 2.40 15.38
CA LEU A 40 -16.65 2.51 16.68
C LEU A 40 -15.38 1.65 16.74
N ARG A 41 -15.24 0.69 15.83
CA ARG A 41 -14.08 -0.20 15.76
C ARG A 41 -13.30 0.00 14.45
N PRO A 42 -11.96 -0.15 14.49
CA PRO A 42 -11.16 -0.21 13.29
C PRO A 42 -11.63 -1.34 12.37
N GLN A 43 -11.58 -1.14 11.06
CA GLN A 43 -11.97 -2.12 10.05
C GLN A 43 -10.95 -2.15 8.92
N ASP A 44 -10.60 -3.35 8.45
CA ASP A 44 -9.67 -3.57 7.34
C ASP A 44 -10.33 -4.42 6.26
N GLY A 45 -10.18 -4.01 5.01
CA GLY A 45 -10.79 -4.64 3.85
C GLY A 45 -9.89 -4.59 2.62
N LYS A 46 -10.38 -5.15 1.52
CA LYS A 46 -9.66 -5.17 0.24
C LYS A 46 -10.62 -4.88 -0.90
N ILE A 47 -10.14 -4.17 -1.91
CA ILE A 47 -10.84 -3.93 -3.17
C ILE A 47 -9.93 -4.44 -4.28
N ALA A 48 -10.43 -5.39 -5.07
CA ALA A 48 -9.80 -5.76 -6.33
C ALA A 48 -10.31 -4.79 -7.41
N TYR A 49 -9.48 -3.82 -7.80
CA TYR A 49 -9.85 -2.82 -8.80
C TYR A 49 -9.24 -3.15 -10.15
N VAL A 50 -10.07 -3.42 -11.15
CA VAL A 50 -9.61 -3.65 -12.53
C VAL A 50 -9.47 -2.30 -13.24
N SER A 51 -8.22 -1.89 -13.50
CA SER A 51 -7.93 -0.65 -14.20
C SER A 51 -8.13 -0.82 -15.71
N GLN A 52 -9.21 -0.25 -16.25
CA GLN A 52 -9.48 -0.32 -17.69
C GLN A 52 -8.41 0.37 -18.55
N ARG A 53 -7.72 1.38 -17.99
CA ARG A 53 -6.66 2.11 -18.71
C ARG A 53 -5.34 1.34 -18.76
N MET A 54 -5.04 0.57 -17.71
CA MET A 54 -3.77 -0.15 -17.59
C MET A 54 -3.89 -1.64 -17.91
N GLY A 55 -5.11 -2.16 -18.04
CA GLY A 55 -5.36 -3.58 -18.28
C GLY A 55 -4.98 -4.49 -17.10
N GLU A 56 -4.64 -3.93 -15.95
CA GLU A 56 -4.14 -4.64 -14.77
C GLU A 56 -5.11 -4.58 -13.59
N THR A 57 -5.03 -5.59 -12.72
CA THR A 57 -5.74 -5.59 -11.44
C THR A 57 -4.86 -4.93 -10.39
N VAL A 58 -5.40 -3.91 -9.73
CA VAL A 58 -4.78 -3.24 -8.58
C VAL A 58 -5.48 -3.72 -7.32
N ASP A 59 -4.73 -4.36 -6.44
CA ASP A 59 -5.20 -4.74 -5.11
C ASP A 59 -5.11 -3.54 -4.18
N ILE A 60 -6.26 -3.02 -3.74
CA ILE A 60 -6.31 -1.89 -2.82
C ILE A 60 -6.62 -2.42 -1.43
N ARG A 61 -5.69 -2.24 -0.49
CA ARG A 61 -5.97 -2.48 0.93
C ARG A 61 -6.60 -1.23 1.53
N VAL A 62 -7.71 -1.40 2.23
CA VAL A 62 -8.46 -0.32 2.87
C VAL A 62 -8.40 -0.52 4.37
N SER A 63 -8.08 0.54 5.11
CA SER A 63 -8.15 0.58 6.57
C SER A 63 -8.97 1.79 7.00
N VAL A 64 -9.93 1.57 7.88
CA VAL A 64 -10.85 2.58 8.40
C VAL A 64 -10.69 2.63 9.92
N LEU A 65 -10.40 3.81 10.46
CA LEU A 65 -10.17 4.04 11.89
C LEU A 65 -11.11 5.11 12.44
N PRO A 66 -11.81 4.87 13.57
CA PRO A 66 -12.58 5.92 14.23
C PRO A 66 -11.68 7.07 14.70
N VAL A 67 -12.11 8.31 14.48
CA VAL A 67 -11.45 9.54 14.92
C VAL A 67 -12.51 10.54 15.44
N VAL A 68 -12.06 11.63 16.07
CA VAL A 68 -12.96 12.62 16.72
C VAL A 68 -14.08 13.12 15.80
N TYR A 69 -13.79 13.35 14.51
CA TYR A 69 -14.75 13.90 13.54
C TYR A 69 -15.23 12.87 12.50
N GLY A 70 -15.30 11.59 12.87
CA GLY A 70 -15.80 10.52 12.00
C GLY A 70 -14.80 9.37 11.89
N GLU A 71 -14.42 9.01 10.66
CA GLU A 71 -13.54 7.89 10.37
C GLU A 71 -12.42 8.35 9.43
N LYS A 72 -11.19 7.96 9.75
CA LYS A 72 -10.04 8.14 8.89
C LYS A 72 -9.90 6.92 8.00
N ILE A 73 -9.91 7.16 6.69
CA ILE A 73 -9.75 6.11 5.67
C ILE A 73 -8.34 6.19 5.11
N VAL A 74 -7.65 5.05 5.04
CA VAL A 74 -6.35 4.90 4.38
C VAL A 74 -6.49 3.81 3.34
N MET A 75 -6.09 4.12 2.11
CA MET A 75 -6.06 3.17 1.01
C MET A 75 -4.62 2.99 0.54
N ARG A 76 -4.17 1.74 0.44
CA ARG A 76 -2.87 1.37 -0.11
C ARG A 76 -3.07 0.60 -1.40
N LEU A 77 -2.61 1.18 -2.50
CA LEU A 77 -2.61 0.56 -3.81
C LEU A 77 -1.40 -0.39 -3.87
N LEU A 78 -1.66 -1.66 -4.14
CA LEU A 78 -0.65 -2.67 -4.43
C LEU A 78 -0.83 -3.06 -5.89
N ARG A 79 0.18 -2.80 -6.71
CA ARG A 79 0.21 -3.35 -8.06
C ARG A 79 0.52 -4.83 -7.93
N GLN A 80 -0.22 -5.69 -8.65
CA GLN A 80 0.15 -7.09 -8.84
C GLN A 80 1.31 -7.21 -9.84
N ASP A 81 2.32 -6.34 -9.70
CA ASP A 81 3.51 -6.44 -10.52
C ASP A 81 4.43 -7.47 -9.85
N SER A 82 4.23 -8.72 -10.21
CA SER A 82 5.03 -9.86 -9.77
C SER A 82 6.34 -9.98 -10.53
N SER A 83 6.85 -8.88 -11.11
CA SER A 83 8.21 -8.89 -11.64
C SER A 83 9.17 -8.95 -10.47
N LEU A 84 9.62 -10.17 -10.14
CA LEU A 84 10.79 -10.39 -9.30
C LEU A 84 11.91 -9.54 -9.91
N LEU A 85 12.26 -8.44 -9.26
CA LEU A 85 13.42 -7.65 -9.64
C LEU A 85 14.63 -8.57 -9.56
N SER A 86 15.31 -8.77 -10.69
CA SER A 86 16.60 -9.47 -10.67
C SER A 86 17.56 -8.68 -9.81
N LEU A 87 18.45 -9.37 -9.09
CA LEU A 87 19.46 -8.72 -8.25
C LEU A 87 20.30 -7.70 -9.07
N ASP A 88 20.51 -7.97 -10.36
CA ASP A 88 21.15 -7.10 -11.35
C ASP A 88 20.46 -5.75 -11.62
N ARG A 89 19.16 -5.64 -11.29
CA ARG A 89 18.37 -4.41 -11.49
C ARG A 89 18.25 -3.59 -10.21
N LEU A 90 18.75 -4.11 -9.11
CA LEU A 90 18.90 -3.37 -7.87
C LEU A 90 20.27 -2.70 -8.01
N ASP A 91 20.32 -1.37 -8.08
CA ASP A 91 21.50 -0.52 -8.37
C ASP A 91 22.63 -0.66 -7.32
N PHE A 92 23.08 -1.88 -7.06
CA PHE A 92 24.23 -2.21 -6.27
C PHE A 92 25.49 -1.93 -7.08
N MET A 93 26.53 -1.43 -6.42
CA MET A 93 27.87 -1.44 -7.01
C MET A 93 28.30 -2.89 -7.27
N ASP A 94 29.02 -3.13 -8.37
CA ASP A 94 29.45 -4.48 -8.79
C ASP A 94 30.10 -5.28 -7.66
N LEU A 95 30.97 -4.63 -6.88
CA LEU A 95 31.63 -5.24 -5.73
C LEU A 95 30.65 -5.78 -4.67
N ASN A 96 29.55 -5.07 -4.41
CA ASN A 96 28.54 -5.50 -3.45
C ASN A 96 27.68 -6.62 -4.03
N LEU A 97 27.37 -6.55 -5.32
CA LEU A 97 26.61 -7.58 -6.03
C LEU A 97 27.35 -8.93 -6.00
N ASP A 98 28.66 -8.91 -6.23
CA ASP A 98 29.51 -10.11 -6.18
C ASP A 98 29.57 -10.70 -4.77
N ARG A 99 29.73 -9.88 -3.73
CA ARG A 99 29.70 -10.33 -2.33
C ARG A 99 28.37 -10.96 -1.94
N ILE A 100 27.24 -10.39 -2.38
CA ILE A 100 25.91 -10.96 -2.15
C ILE A 100 25.80 -12.31 -2.86
N ARG A 101 26.17 -12.38 -4.15
CA ARG A 101 26.14 -13.63 -4.93
C ARG A 101 27.01 -14.71 -4.35
N GLU A 102 28.20 -14.36 -3.87
CA GLU A 102 29.10 -15.30 -3.20
C GLU A 102 28.50 -15.81 -1.89
N SER A 103 27.95 -14.91 -1.07
CA SER A 103 27.26 -15.27 0.18
C SER A 103 26.07 -16.20 -0.05
N MET A 104 25.32 -16.01 -1.15
CA MET A 104 24.21 -16.88 -1.55
C MET A 104 24.63 -18.29 -1.97
N LYS A 105 25.91 -18.54 -2.31
CA LYS A 105 26.42 -19.88 -2.65
C LYS A 105 26.73 -20.73 -1.41
N SER A 106 26.73 -20.13 -0.22
CA SER A 106 27.00 -20.87 1.02
C SER A 106 25.90 -21.90 1.29
N HIS A 107 26.28 -23.10 1.69
CA HIS A 107 25.35 -24.20 2.01
C HIS A 107 24.74 -24.05 3.42
N TYR A 108 25.24 -23.10 4.23
CA TYR A 108 24.76 -22.78 5.58
C TYR A 108 25.06 -21.32 5.93
N GLY A 109 24.21 -20.70 6.75
CA GLY A 109 24.34 -19.30 7.19
C GLY A 109 23.03 -18.52 7.12
N ILE A 110 23.05 -17.27 7.60
CA ILE A 110 21.89 -16.35 7.58
C ILE A 110 22.32 -15.07 6.84
N ILE A 111 21.55 -14.67 5.83
CA ILE A 111 21.65 -13.35 5.21
C ILE A 111 20.55 -12.48 5.82
N LEU A 112 20.96 -11.41 6.52
CA LEU A 112 20.03 -10.47 7.14
C LEU A 112 19.85 -9.26 6.22
N ILE A 113 18.63 -9.04 5.76
CA ILE A 113 18.23 -7.81 5.08
C ILE A 113 17.56 -6.92 6.12
N ALA A 114 18.13 -5.74 6.38
CA ALA A 114 17.64 -4.80 7.38
C ALA A 114 17.46 -3.41 6.75
N GLY A 115 16.37 -2.75 7.12
CA GLY A 115 16.03 -1.39 6.72
C GLY A 115 14.69 -0.96 7.33
N PRO A 116 14.38 0.34 7.40
CA PRO A 116 13.06 0.81 7.82
C PRO A 116 11.93 0.32 6.90
N THR A 117 10.68 0.43 7.34
CA THR A 117 9.51 0.03 6.56
C THR A 117 9.43 0.81 5.24
N GLY A 118 9.58 0.13 4.11
CA GLY A 118 9.57 0.72 2.76
C GLY A 118 10.94 1.10 2.21
N SER A 119 12.02 0.49 2.72
CA SER A 119 13.37 0.50 2.13
C SER A 119 13.48 -0.47 0.95
#